data_AF-A0A502D3C8-F1
#
_entry.id   AF-A0A502D3C8-F1
#
_cell.length_a   1.000
_cell.length_b   1.000
_cell.length_c   1.000
_cell.angle_alpha   90.00
_cell.angle_beta   90.00
_cell.angle_gamma   90.00
#
_symmetry.space_group_name_H-M   'P 1'
#
loop_
_entity.id
_entity.type
_entity.pdbx_description
1 polymer ?
#
loop_
_entity_poly.entity_id
_entity_poly.type
_entity_poly.pdbx_seq_one_letter_code
_entity_poly.pdbx_strand_id
1 'polypeptide(L)'
;MSSRSRVAFAVATVMSVVAALVITWDTAYLPMRVALVCMAGGLSAVPFVLRASGRLPALADGRAPAITRGVGWLLVGSMTTAVIVSFRDSDTTERVTTGIPVVTVLLAAHLIGIQAVTARPTSTGGRGLGAGAAFGLGAAGVWLLVVAVRPPVPGNAGLATLLVFAAVVGAGYWSRRAGRVGAALTAGTIGSLSIVVSVGSLMSLVPDRWVPQIVTVAMTPAANVSESRIETADPYVALLLLGAVCGAVLVITFVPGLARRLERLFEVPASQAPASALEVHTSARP
;
A
#
# COMPACT_ATOMS: atom_id res chain seq x y z
N MET A 1 -3.83 -19.77 16.31
CA MET A 1 -4.94 -19.16 15.53
C MET A 1 -6.19 -20.01 15.71
N SER A 2 -7.33 -19.42 16.12
CA SER A 2 -8.57 -20.17 16.38
C SER A 2 -9.15 -20.75 15.08
N SER A 3 -9.92 -21.85 15.16
CA SER A 3 -10.57 -22.46 13.99
C SER A 3 -11.46 -21.44 13.25
N ARG A 4 -12.25 -20.65 13.99
CA ARG A 4 -13.12 -19.59 13.44
C ARG A 4 -12.36 -18.58 12.59
N SER A 5 -11.19 -18.13 13.05
CA SER A 5 -10.38 -17.18 12.28
C SER A 5 -9.81 -17.78 10.99
N ARG A 6 -9.46 -19.08 10.98
CA ARG A 6 -9.00 -19.76 9.76
C ARG A 6 -10.11 -19.81 8.71
N VAL A 7 -11.32 -20.18 9.13
CA VAL A 7 -12.49 -20.25 8.24
C VAL A 7 -12.80 -18.86 7.66
N ALA A 8 -12.81 -17.81 8.49
CA ALA A 8 -13.05 -16.46 8.01
C ALA A 8 -12.04 -15.99 6.95
N PHE A 9 -10.74 -16.26 7.14
CA PHE A 9 -9.72 -15.92 6.14
C PHE A 9 -9.85 -16.75 4.86
N ALA A 10 -10.13 -18.04 4.98
CA ALA A 10 -10.34 -18.90 3.82
C ALA A 10 -11.54 -18.42 3.00
N VAL A 11 -12.66 -18.12 3.66
CA VAL A 11 -13.86 -17.56 3.02
C VAL A 11 -13.54 -16.23 2.35
N ALA A 12 -12.87 -15.29 3.04
CA ALA A 12 -12.50 -14.00 2.45
C ALA A 12 -11.60 -14.14 1.21
N THR A 13 -10.65 -15.08 1.24
CA THR A 13 -9.77 -15.38 0.11
C THR A 13 -10.55 -15.95 -1.07
N VAL A 14 -11.41 -16.94 -0.82
CA VAL A 14 -12.27 -17.54 -1.85
C VAL A 14 -13.20 -16.50 -2.45
N MET A 15 -13.86 -15.69 -1.61
CA MET A 15 -14.75 -14.61 -2.08
C MET A 15 -14.00 -13.56 -2.90
N SER A 16 -12.77 -13.20 -2.51
CA SER A 16 -11.92 -12.28 -3.27
C SER A 16 -11.59 -12.84 -4.66
N VAL A 17 -11.19 -14.11 -4.74
CA VAL A 17 -10.88 -14.81 -5.99
C VAL A 17 -12.12 -14.93 -6.88
N VAL A 18 -13.26 -15.33 -6.31
CA VAL A 18 -14.53 -15.42 -7.05
C VAL A 18 -14.95 -14.05 -7.58
N ALA A 19 -14.88 -13.00 -6.76
CA ALA A 19 -15.19 -11.64 -7.20
C ALA A 19 -14.26 -11.19 -8.33
N ALA A 20 -12.96 -11.43 -8.22
CA ALA A 20 -12.02 -11.13 -9.30
C ALA A 20 -12.34 -11.90 -10.59
N LEU A 21 -12.68 -13.19 -10.49
CA LEU A 21 -13.07 -14.02 -11.63
C LEU A 21 -14.35 -13.53 -12.31
N VAL A 22 -15.32 -13.07 -11.54
CA VAL A 22 -16.58 -12.51 -12.05
C VAL A 22 -16.34 -11.17 -12.75
N ILE A 23 -15.58 -10.26 -12.14
CA ILE A 23 -15.29 -8.93 -12.69
C ILE A 23 -14.46 -9.02 -14.00
N THR A 24 -13.61 -10.04 -14.11
CA THR A 24 -12.72 -10.28 -15.26
C THR A 24 -13.23 -11.35 -16.22
N TRP A 25 -14.52 -11.73 -16.13
CA TRP A 25 -15.07 -12.80 -16.95
C TRP A 25 -14.97 -12.51 -18.46
N ASP A 26 -15.23 -11.25 -18.84
CA ASP A 26 -15.24 -10.80 -20.24
C ASP A 26 -13.86 -10.35 -20.75
N THR A 27 -12.80 -10.48 -19.94
CA THR A 27 -11.44 -10.12 -20.35
C THR A 27 -10.93 -11.10 -21.41
N ALA A 28 -10.80 -10.61 -22.65
CA ALA A 28 -10.33 -11.41 -23.79
C ALA A 28 -8.87 -11.89 -23.63
N TYR A 29 -8.01 -11.07 -23.03
CA TYR A 29 -6.58 -11.38 -22.87
C TYR A 29 -6.34 -12.23 -21.61
N LEU A 30 -6.23 -13.56 -21.78
CA LEU A 30 -6.10 -14.53 -20.69
C LEU A 30 -4.96 -14.22 -19.69
N PRO A 31 -3.73 -13.83 -20.10
CA PRO A 31 -2.66 -13.50 -19.16
C PRO A 31 -3.03 -12.35 -18.21
N MET A 32 -3.76 -11.34 -18.69
CA MET A 32 -4.25 -10.24 -17.85
C MET A 32 -5.24 -10.75 -16.81
N ARG A 33 -6.22 -11.56 -17.24
CA ARG A 33 -7.20 -12.18 -16.34
C ARG A 33 -6.52 -12.97 -15.23
N VAL A 34 -5.57 -13.82 -15.59
CA VAL A 34 -4.81 -14.63 -14.62
C VAL A 34 -4.03 -13.72 -13.66
N ALA A 35 -3.33 -12.71 -14.16
CA ALA A 35 -2.55 -11.79 -13.31
C ALA A 35 -3.44 -11.04 -12.31
N LEU A 36 -4.60 -10.53 -12.73
CA LEU A 36 -5.55 -9.83 -11.87
C LEU A 36 -6.14 -10.74 -10.78
N VAL A 37 -6.50 -11.98 -11.14
CA VAL A 37 -6.99 -12.98 -10.17
C VAL A 37 -5.89 -13.37 -9.19
N CYS A 38 -4.66 -13.57 -9.67
CA CYS A 38 -3.49 -13.87 -8.83
C CYS A 38 -3.16 -12.72 -7.86
N MET A 39 -3.29 -11.47 -8.29
CA MET A 39 -3.13 -10.31 -7.41
C MET A 39 -4.17 -10.33 -6.28
N ALA A 40 -5.46 -10.47 -6.59
CA ALA A 40 -6.53 -10.49 -5.59
C ALA A 40 -6.42 -11.69 -4.62
N GLY A 41 -6.10 -12.87 -5.16
CA GLY A 41 -5.85 -14.08 -4.38
C GLY A 41 -4.61 -13.95 -3.52
N GLY A 42 -3.50 -13.44 -4.06
CA GLY A 42 -2.24 -13.22 -3.36
C GLY A 42 -2.39 -12.24 -2.20
N LEU A 43 -3.01 -11.07 -2.42
CA LEU A 43 -3.23 -10.06 -1.39
C LEU A 43 -4.09 -10.60 -0.24
N SER A 44 -5.08 -11.43 -0.53
CA SER A 44 -5.94 -12.04 0.50
C SER A 44 -5.28 -13.23 1.22
N ALA A 45 -4.55 -14.08 0.50
CA ALA A 45 -3.94 -15.29 1.04
C ALA A 45 -2.62 -15.05 1.78
N VAL A 46 -1.77 -14.11 1.34
CA VAL A 46 -0.42 -13.91 1.90
C VAL A 46 -0.44 -13.62 3.41
N PRO A 47 -1.28 -12.70 3.94
CA PRO A 47 -1.34 -12.46 5.38
C PRO A 47 -1.75 -13.72 6.17
N PHE A 48 -2.59 -14.58 5.60
CA PHE A 48 -2.99 -15.85 6.20
C PHE A 48 -1.84 -16.85 6.21
N VAL A 49 -1.16 -17.06 5.07
CA VAL A 49 -0.02 -17.99 4.94
C VAL A 49 1.13 -17.59 5.87
N LEU A 50 1.46 -16.29 5.92
CA LEU A 50 2.49 -15.78 6.81
C LEU A 50 2.14 -16.00 8.28
N ARG A 51 0.87 -15.91 8.65
CA ARG A 51 0.42 -16.16 10.03
C ARG A 51 0.35 -17.66 10.36
N ALA A 52 -0.09 -18.48 9.42
CA ALA A 52 -0.14 -19.94 9.58
C ALA A 52 1.26 -20.55 9.72
N SER A 53 2.25 -19.99 9.01
CA SER A 53 3.67 -20.37 9.12
C SER A 53 4.40 -19.76 10.33
N GLY A 54 3.71 -18.99 11.18
CA GLY A 54 4.31 -18.35 12.35
C GLY A 54 5.25 -17.17 12.03
N ARG A 55 5.29 -16.71 10.77
CA ARG A 55 6.11 -15.56 10.33
C ARG A 55 5.47 -14.21 10.71
N LEU A 56 4.15 -14.15 10.84
CA LEU A 56 3.44 -13.01 11.41
C LEU A 56 2.92 -13.34 12.82
N PRO A 57 2.99 -12.37 13.77
CA PRO A 57 2.49 -12.61 15.11
C PRO A 57 0.96 -12.73 15.15
N ALA A 58 0.44 -13.29 16.25
CA ALA A 58 -0.99 -13.40 16.50
C ALA A 58 -1.65 -12.01 16.59
N LEU A 59 -2.88 -11.89 16.09
CA LEU A 59 -3.63 -10.63 16.06
C LEU A 59 -4.02 -10.17 17.46
N ALA A 60 -3.84 -8.87 17.74
CA ALA A 60 -4.28 -8.26 18.99
C ALA A 60 -5.81 -8.25 19.10
N ASP A 61 -6.29 -8.51 20.31
CA ASP A 61 -7.70 -8.36 20.68
C ASP A 61 -7.99 -6.88 21.01
N GLY A 62 -9.22 -6.45 20.77
CA GLY A 62 -9.68 -5.09 21.06
C GLY A 62 -10.20 -4.33 19.84
N ARG A 63 -10.98 -3.28 20.10
CA ARG A 63 -11.69 -2.50 19.07
C ARG A 63 -10.75 -1.77 18.12
N ALA A 64 -9.76 -1.06 18.64
CA ALA A 64 -8.85 -0.27 17.81
C ALA A 64 -8.07 -1.14 16.79
N PRO A 65 -7.36 -2.22 17.19
CA PRO A 65 -6.73 -3.12 16.22
C PRO A 65 -7.71 -3.73 15.22
N ALA A 66 -8.94 -4.07 15.64
CA ALA A 66 -9.96 -4.61 14.75
C ALA A 66 -10.41 -3.60 13.69
N ILE A 67 -10.70 -2.36 14.10
CA ILE A 67 -11.09 -1.26 13.20
C ILE A 67 -9.95 -0.95 12.23
N THR A 68 -8.71 -0.77 12.72
CA THR A 68 -7.55 -0.47 11.87
C THR A 68 -7.32 -1.57 10.82
N ARG A 69 -7.48 -2.84 11.18
CA ARG A 69 -7.42 -3.96 10.23
C ARG A 69 -8.56 -3.89 9.20
N GLY A 70 -9.78 -3.65 9.67
CA GLY A 70 -10.95 -3.52 8.79
C GLY A 70 -10.77 -2.40 7.76
N VAL A 71 -10.28 -1.24 8.21
CA VAL A 71 -9.93 -0.10 7.34
C VAL A 71 -8.85 -0.49 6.34
N GLY A 72 -7.75 -1.11 6.80
CA GLY A 72 -6.68 -1.55 5.89
C GLY A 72 -7.15 -2.53 4.82
N TRP A 73 -7.98 -3.52 5.19
CA TRP A 73 -8.58 -4.45 4.24
C TRP A 73 -9.53 -3.77 3.27
N LEU A 74 -10.34 -2.82 3.74
CA LEU A 74 -11.27 -2.08 2.92
C LEU A 74 -10.52 -1.22 1.88
N LEU A 75 -9.49 -0.48 2.30
CA LEU A 75 -8.69 0.38 1.42
C LEU A 75 -7.89 -0.42 0.39
N VAL A 76 -7.26 -1.53 0.80
CA VAL A 76 -6.53 -2.40 -0.12
C VAL A 76 -7.50 -3.10 -1.06
N GLY A 77 -8.64 -3.57 -0.56
CA GLY A 77 -9.69 -4.17 -1.37
C GLY A 77 -10.24 -3.20 -2.42
N SER A 78 -10.59 -1.97 -2.02
CA SER A 78 -11.09 -0.95 -2.94
C SER A 78 -10.08 -0.61 -4.04
N MET A 79 -8.79 -0.46 -3.67
CA MET A 79 -7.74 -0.20 -4.66
C MET A 79 -7.51 -1.41 -5.58
N THR A 80 -7.55 -2.62 -5.04
CA THR A 80 -7.44 -3.86 -5.83
C THR A 80 -8.56 -3.94 -6.86
N THR A 81 -9.81 -3.68 -6.45
CA THR A 81 -10.96 -3.64 -7.36
C THR A 81 -10.81 -2.56 -8.42
N ALA A 82 -10.37 -1.36 -8.05
CA ALA A 82 -10.14 -0.26 -9.00
C ALA A 82 -9.09 -0.65 -10.06
N VAL A 83 -7.99 -1.29 -9.66
CA VAL A 83 -6.95 -1.77 -10.58
C VAL A 83 -7.50 -2.86 -11.50
N ILE A 84 -8.26 -3.82 -10.96
CA ILE A 84 -8.91 -4.87 -11.78
C ILE A 84 -9.79 -4.24 -12.85
N VAL A 85 -10.69 -3.32 -12.46
CA VAL A 85 -11.59 -2.65 -13.40
C VAL A 85 -10.82 -1.83 -14.44
N SER A 86 -9.73 -1.17 -14.04
CA SER A 86 -8.94 -0.32 -14.95
C SER A 86 -8.11 -1.12 -15.95
N PHE A 87 -7.68 -2.34 -15.59
CA PHE A 87 -6.74 -3.11 -16.39
C PHE A 87 -7.40 -4.25 -17.17
N ARG A 88 -8.64 -4.64 -16.84
CA ARG A 88 -9.33 -5.78 -17.46
C ARG A 88 -9.53 -5.66 -18.97
N ASP A 89 -9.58 -4.45 -19.50
CA ASP A 89 -9.80 -4.16 -20.92
C ASP A 89 -8.49 -3.83 -21.66
N SER A 90 -7.34 -4.02 -21.00
CA SER A 90 -6.02 -3.75 -21.58
C SER A 90 -5.32 -5.02 -22.05
N ASP A 91 -4.68 -4.94 -23.21
CA ASP A 91 -3.97 -6.01 -23.89
C ASP A 91 -2.44 -5.85 -23.83
N THR A 92 -1.94 -4.89 -23.07
CA THR A 92 -0.50 -4.60 -23.00
C THR A 92 0.25 -5.61 -22.12
N THR A 93 1.23 -6.30 -22.69
CA THR A 93 2.13 -7.20 -21.95
C THR A 93 2.83 -6.49 -20.79
N GLU A 94 3.19 -5.21 -20.95
CA GLU A 94 3.87 -4.41 -19.93
C GLU A 94 3.07 -4.28 -18.62
N ARG A 95 1.75 -4.10 -18.70
CA ARG A 95 0.89 -4.06 -17.50
C ARG A 95 0.86 -5.40 -16.78
N VAL A 96 0.90 -6.51 -17.52
CA VAL A 96 0.91 -7.86 -16.94
C VAL A 96 2.24 -8.17 -16.26
N THR A 97 3.36 -7.85 -16.90
CA THR A 97 4.70 -8.22 -16.42
C THR A 97 5.28 -7.25 -15.40
N THR A 98 4.87 -5.99 -15.43
CA THR A 98 5.46 -4.92 -14.60
C THR A 98 4.41 -4.22 -13.76
N GLY A 99 3.34 -3.70 -14.39
CA GLY A 99 2.33 -2.88 -13.70
C GLY A 99 1.64 -3.61 -12.54
N ILE A 100 1.00 -4.76 -12.82
CA ILE A 100 0.29 -5.56 -11.82
C ILE A 100 1.22 -6.01 -10.70
N PRO A 101 2.41 -6.59 -10.97
CA PRO A 101 3.34 -6.97 -9.92
C PRO A 101 3.77 -5.80 -9.02
N VAL A 102 4.11 -4.64 -9.59
CA VAL A 102 4.51 -3.45 -8.81
C VAL A 102 3.37 -3.01 -7.89
N VAL A 103 2.16 -2.85 -8.42
CA VAL A 103 0.99 -2.44 -7.61
C VAL A 103 0.67 -3.49 -6.55
N THR A 104 0.77 -4.78 -6.88
CA THR A 104 0.56 -5.88 -5.93
C THR A 104 1.53 -5.79 -4.75
N VAL A 105 2.83 -5.54 -5.01
CA VAL A 105 3.85 -5.40 -3.97
C VAL A 105 3.57 -4.18 -3.09
N LEU A 106 3.22 -3.04 -3.70
CA LEU A 106 2.86 -1.83 -2.95
C LEU A 106 1.65 -2.07 -2.04
N LEU A 107 0.58 -2.68 -2.55
CA LEU A 107 -0.61 -2.99 -1.76
C LEU A 107 -0.34 -4.05 -0.67
N ALA A 108 0.50 -5.05 -0.98
CA ALA A 108 0.93 -6.04 -0.01
C ALA A 108 1.72 -5.40 1.14
N ALA A 109 2.60 -4.42 0.86
CA ALA A 109 3.35 -3.70 1.88
C ALA A 109 2.43 -2.92 2.83
N HIS A 110 1.40 -2.24 2.31
CA HIS A 110 0.38 -1.57 3.14
C HIS A 110 -0.36 -2.58 4.02
N LEU A 111 -0.85 -3.66 3.40
CA LEU A 111 -1.65 -4.66 4.08
C LEU A 111 -0.86 -5.35 5.19
N ILE A 112 0.33 -5.87 4.87
CA ILE A 112 1.19 -6.58 5.82
C ILE A 112 1.67 -5.61 6.91
N GLY A 113 1.98 -4.36 6.58
CA GLY A 113 2.33 -3.33 7.57
C GLY A 113 1.22 -3.08 8.59
N ILE A 114 -0.03 -2.92 8.13
CA ILE A 114 -1.21 -2.78 8.99
C ILE A 114 -1.44 -4.05 9.84
N GLN A 115 -1.23 -5.24 9.26
CA GLN A 115 -1.34 -6.50 9.99
C GLN A 115 -0.25 -6.66 11.05
N ALA A 116 0.97 -6.21 10.76
CA ALA A 116 2.11 -6.27 11.69
C ALA A 116 1.88 -5.36 12.91
N VAL A 117 1.49 -4.10 12.68
CA VAL A 117 1.28 -3.12 13.76
C VAL A 117 0.05 -3.45 14.64
N THR A 118 -0.89 -4.26 14.14
CA THR A 118 -2.08 -4.69 14.89
C THR A 118 -1.93 -6.05 15.57
N ALA A 119 -0.70 -6.58 15.67
CA ALA A 119 -0.41 -7.86 16.31
C ALA A 119 -0.12 -7.74 17.82
N ARG A 120 -0.40 -8.81 18.60
CA ARG A 120 -0.42 -8.89 20.08
C ARG A 120 0.85 -8.39 20.80
N PRO A 121 2.08 -8.53 20.30
CA PRO A 121 3.27 -8.11 21.06
C PRO A 121 3.69 -6.65 20.83
N THR A 122 2.97 -5.88 20.00
CA THR A 122 3.48 -4.58 19.53
C THR A 122 3.20 -3.46 20.54
N SER A 123 4.25 -2.71 20.89
CA SER A 123 4.28 -1.67 21.92
C SER A 123 3.36 -0.46 21.68
N THR A 124 2.68 -0.41 20.53
CA THR A 124 1.93 0.75 20.06
C THR A 124 0.72 1.08 20.95
N GLY A 125 0.17 0.07 21.65
CA GLY A 125 -1.03 0.22 22.47
C GLY A 125 -2.27 0.58 21.63
N GLY A 126 -3.46 0.21 22.11
CA GLY A 126 -4.70 0.49 21.36
C GLY A 126 -4.93 1.98 21.04
N ARG A 127 -4.46 2.88 21.93
CA ARG A 127 -4.55 4.33 21.74
C ARG A 127 -3.65 4.85 20.60
N GLY A 128 -2.42 4.34 20.46
CA GLY A 128 -1.52 4.77 19.40
C GLY A 128 -2.00 4.33 18.02
N LEU A 129 -2.52 3.10 17.92
CA LEU A 129 -3.17 2.60 16.71
C LEU A 129 -4.41 3.42 16.32
N GLY A 130 -5.26 3.71 17.32
CA GLY A 130 -6.45 4.54 17.12
C GLY A 130 -6.10 5.95 16.66
N ALA A 131 -5.09 6.58 17.28
CA ALA A 131 -4.59 7.88 16.86
C ALA A 131 -4.05 7.83 15.42
N GLY A 132 -3.18 6.87 15.11
CA GLY A 132 -2.62 6.72 13.77
C GLY A 132 -3.70 6.60 12.69
N ALA A 133 -4.68 5.70 12.89
CA ALA A 133 -5.80 5.55 11.96
C ALA A 133 -6.66 6.82 11.86
N ALA A 134 -6.98 7.45 12.99
CA ALA A 134 -7.79 8.66 13.02
C ALA A 134 -7.11 9.85 12.31
N PHE A 135 -5.82 10.07 12.55
CA PHE A 135 -5.05 11.12 11.88
C PHE A 135 -4.89 10.84 10.38
N GLY A 136 -4.61 9.59 9.99
CA GLY A 136 -4.51 9.22 8.57
C GLY A 136 -5.84 9.43 7.83
N LEU A 137 -6.95 8.94 8.37
CA LEU A 137 -8.29 9.17 7.80
C LEU A 137 -8.69 10.65 7.85
N GLY A 138 -8.31 11.36 8.92
CA GLY A 138 -8.53 12.79 9.07
C GLY A 138 -7.82 13.60 7.98
N ALA A 139 -6.57 13.27 7.66
CA ALA A 139 -5.84 13.91 6.56
C ALA A 139 -6.56 13.70 5.22
N ALA A 140 -7.00 12.48 4.93
CA ALA A 140 -7.77 12.19 3.72
C ALA A 140 -9.11 12.94 3.68
N GLY A 141 -9.81 13.01 4.82
CA GLY A 141 -11.07 13.76 4.95
C GLY A 141 -10.90 15.26 4.76
N VAL A 142 -9.85 15.85 5.34
CA VAL A 142 -9.51 17.28 5.14
C VAL A 142 -9.15 17.54 3.68
N TRP A 143 -8.35 16.67 3.06
CA TRP A 143 -8.01 16.78 1.64
C TRP A 143 -9.27 16.74 0.76
N LEU A 144 -10.15 15.74 0.98
CA LEU A 144 -11.43 15.60 0.28
C LEU A 144 -12.32 16.84 0.45
N LEU A 145 -12.40 17.38 1.66
CA LEU A 145 -13.17 18.60 1.94
C LEU A 145 -12.64 19.79 1.16
N VAL A 146 -11.31 19.98 1.10
CA VAL A 146 -10.69 21.06 0.32
C VAL A 146 -11.05 20.94 -1.16
N VAL A 147 -10.95 19.73 -1.73
CA VAL A 147 -11.33 19.46 -3.12
C VAL A 147 -12.81 19.74 -3.37
N ALA A 148 -13.68 19.32 -2.46
CA ALA A 148 -15.12 19.53 -2.60
C ALA A 148 -15.51 21.02 -2.57
N VAL A 149 -14.81 21.82 -1.77
CA VAL A 149 -15.04 23.27 -1.66
C VAL A 149 -14.40 24.04 -2.81
N ARG A 150 -13.28 23.56 -3.36
CA ARG A 150 -12.52 24.21 -4.43
C ARG A 150 -12.16 23.22 -5.55
N PRO A 151 -13.13 22.82 -6.39
CA PRO A 151 -12.83 22.11 -7.63
C PRO A 151 -12.03 23.01 -8.59
N PRO A 152 -11.17 22.45 -9.47
CA PRO A 152 -10.96 21.02 -9.76
C PRO A 152 -10.02 20.29 -8.79
N VAL A 153 -9.89 18.97 -8.93
CA VAL A 153 -8.89 18.18 -8.20
C VAL A 153 -7.49 18.72 -8.51
N PRO A 154 -6.63 18.96 -7.50
CA PRO A 154 -5.28 19.45 -7.73
C PRO A 154 -4.48 18.49 -8.60
N GLY A 155 -3.94 18.98 -9.73
CA GLY A 155 -3.03 18.23 -10.60
C GLY A 155 -1.62 18.00 -10.00
N ASN A 156 -1.43 18.26 -8.71
CA ASN A 156 -0.21 17.94 -7.98
C ASN A 156 -0.55 17.35 -6.60
N ALA A 157 0.35 16.52 -6.06
CA ALA A 157 0.15 15.86 -4.77
C ALA A 157 0.66 16.70 -3.57
N GLY A 158 1.00 17.97 -3.74
CA GLY A 158 1.69 18.77 -2.71
C GLY A 158 0.89 18.93 -1.43
N LEU A 159 -0.39 19.35 -1.54
CA LEU A 159 -1.28 19.49 -0.40
C LEU A 159 -1.55 18.15 0.29
N ALA A 160 -1.80 17.09 -0.50
CA ALA A 160 -2.02 15.75 0.03
C ALA A 160 -0.81 15.25 0.82
N THR A 161 0.39 15.44 0.27
CA THR A 161 1.65 15.10 0.93
C THR A 161 1.82 15.85 2.24
N LEU A 162 1.58 17.16 2.25
CA LEU A 162 1.64 17.99 3.46
C LEU A 162 0.67 17.48 4.54
N LEU A 163 -0.56 17.14 4.17
CA LEU A 163 -1.56 16.62 5.10
C LEU A 163 -1.19 15.25 5.66
N VAL A 164 -0.61 14.36 4.84
CA VAL A 164 -0.08 13.07 5.32
C VAL A 164 1.06 13.30 6.31
N PHE A 165 2.02 14.18 6.00
CA PHE A 165 3.10 14.51 6.94
C PHE A 165 2.58 15.10 8.24
N ALA A 166 1.61 16.02 8.17
CA ALA A 166 0.96 16.58 9.36
C ALA A 166 0.26 15.50 10.20
N ALA A 167 -0.40 14.53 9.57
CA ALA A 167 -1.01 13.40 10.24
C ALA A 167 0.03 12.47 10.90
N VAL A 168 1.14 12.20 10.23
CA VAL A 168 2.27 11.41 10.78
C VAL A 168 2.81 12.08 12.04
N VAL A 169 3.10 13.39 11.98
CA VAL A 169 3.60 14.17 13.13
C VAL A 169 2.56 14.24 14.25
N GLY A 170 1.30 14.55 13.91
CA GLY A 170 0.20 14.64 14.87
C GLY A 170 -0.06 13.33 15.60
N ALA A 171 -0.09 12.20 14.87
CA ALA A 171 -0.25 10.87 15.47
C ALA A 171 0.92 10.49 16.38
N GLY A 172 2.15 10.82 15.96
CA GLY A 172 3.36 10.63 16.76
C GLY A 172 3.35 11.46 18.05
N TYR A 173 2.94 12.72 17.98
CA TYR A 173 2.85 13.62 19.14
C TYR A 173 1.76 13.19 20.13
N TRP A 174 0.58 12.81 19.62
CA TRP A 174 -0.56 12.38 20.45
C TRP A 174 -0.33 11.02 21.14
N SER A 175 0.64 10.25 20.67
CA SER A 175 0.93 8.92 21.18
C SER A 175 1.97 8.91 22.31
N ARG A 176 1.83 7.95 23.23
CA ARG A 176 2.83 7.72 24.28
C ARG A 176 4.18 7.34 23.65
N ARG A 177 5.28 7.66 24.34
CA ARG A 177 6.66 7.45 23.86
C ARG A 177 6.90 6.05 23.25
N ALA A 178 6.42 4.99 23.90
CA ALA A 178 6.57 3.61 23.46
C ALA A 178 5.80 3.22 22.17
N GLY A 179 4.82 4.04 21.75
CA GLY A 179 3.96 3.79 20.59
C GLY A 179 4.00 4.87 19.51
N ARG A 180 4.86 5.88 19.63
CA ARG A 180 4.92 7.02 18.69
C ARG A 180 5.21 6.59 17.25
N VAL A 181 6.23 5.75 17.07
CA VAL A 181 6.66 5.29 15.74
C VAL A 181 5.54 4.49 15.07
N GLY A 182 4.92 3.57 15.79
CA GLY A 182 3.80 2.77 15.26
C GLY A 182 2.60 3.65 14.88
N ALA A 183 2.24 4.64 15.71
CA ALA A 183 1.15 5.56 15.41
C ALA A 183 1.44 6.44 14.17
N ALA A 184 2.64 7.01 14.11
CA ALA A 184 3.10 7.86 13.01
C ALA A 184 3.11 7.10 11.68
N LEU A 185 3.71 5.90 11.64
CA LEU A 185 3.75 5.08 10.43
C LEU A 185 2.36 4.56 10.05
N THR A 186 1.50 4.23 11.02
CA THR A 186 0.10 3.85 10.74
C THR A 186 -0.67 5.01 10.10
N ALA A 187 -0.47 6.24 10.57
CA ALA A 187 -1.06 7.43 9.95
C ALA A 187 -0.56 7.65 8.52
N GLY A 188 0.74 7.47 8.28
CA GLY A 188 1.34 7.53 6.94
C GLY A 188 0.74 6.50 6.00
N THR A 189 0.74 5.22 6.40
CA THR A 189 0.20 4.12 5.58
C THR A 189 -1.29 4.29 5.29
N ILE A 190 -2.11 4.62 6.29
CA ILE A 190 -3.56 4.78 6.10
C ILE A 190 -3.88 6.07 5.36
N GLY A 191 -3.24 7.19 5.71
CA GLY A 191 -3.49 8.49 5.11
C GLY A 191 -3.16 8.51 3.62
N SER A 192 -1.95 8.05 3.26
CA SER A 192 -1.55 7.96 1.86
C SER A 192 -2.51 7.11 1.02
N LEU A 193 -2.81 5.89 1.48
CA LEU A 193 -3.68 4.98 0.73
C LEU A 193 -5.12 5.51 0.65
N SER A 194 -5.63 6.13 1.72
CA SER A 194 -6.97 6.74 1.73
C SER A 194 -7.08 7.89 0.74
N ILE A 195 -6.04 8.73 0.62
CA ILE A 195 -6.03 9.81 -0.37
C ILE A 195 -6.00 9.23 -1.79
N VAL A 196 -5.16 8.23 -2.07
CA VAL A 196 -5.09 7.60 -3.40
C VAL A 196 -6.44 6.99 -3.79
N VAL A 197 -7.08 6.26 -2.87
CA VAL A 197 -8.44 5.72 -3.09
C VAL A 197 -9.45 6.84 -3.32
N SER A 198 -9.33 7.95 -2.58
CA SER A 198 -10.20 9.12 -2.74
C SER A 198 -10.04 9.78 -4.10
N VAL A 199 -8.80 9.96 -4.58
CA VAL A 199 -8.50 10.48 -5.92
C VAL A 199 -9.11 9.59 -6.99
N GLY A 200 -8.86 8.27 -6.93
CA GLY A 200 -9.42 7.32 -7.90
C GLY A 200 -10.95 7.32 -7.91
N SER A 201 -11.57 7.40 -6.73
CA SER A 201 -13.03 7.49 -6.59
C SER A 201 -13.56 8.79 -7.18
N LEU A 202 -12.92 9.93 -6.88
CA LEU A 202 -13.31 11.22 -7.46
C LEU A 202 -13.17 11.17 -8.98
N MET A 203 -12.03 10.72 -9.51
CA MET A 203 -11.79 10.61 -10.95
C MET A 203 -12.75 9.65 -11.66
N SER A 204 -13.46 8.79 -10.94
CA SER A 204 -14.49 7.91 -11.54
C SER A 204 -15.91 8.47 -11.40
N LEU A 205 -16.18 9.26 -10.36
CA LEU A 205 -17.56 9.63 -9.96
C LEU A 205 -17.90 11.11 -10.18
N VAL A 206 -16.91 11.99 -10.30
CA VAL A 206 -17.16 13.44 -10.43
C VAL A 206 -17.48 13.86 -11.88
N PRO A 207 -18.30 14.91 -12.06
CA PRO A 207 -18.55 15.50 -13.37
C PRO A 207 -17.27 16.01 -14.04
N ASP A 208 -17.25 16.04 -15.36
CA ASP A 208 -16.07 16.43 -16.16
C ASP A 208 -15.48 17.79 -15.78
N ARG A 209 -16.32 18.74 -15.34
CA ARG A 209 -15.87 20.07 -14.89
C ARG A 209 -14.97 20.07 -13.65
N TRP A 210 -14.84 18.95 -12.94
CA TRP A 210 -13.96 18.78 -11.76
C TRP A 210 -12.60 18.17 -12.12
N VAL A 211 -12.44 17.72 -13.36
CA VAL A 211 -11.17 17.20 -13.89
C VAL A 211 -10.35 18.39 -14.36
N PRO A 212 -9.12 18.60 -13.84
CA PRO A 212 -8.25 19.64 -14.34
C PRO A 212 -7.84 19.32 -15.78
N GLN A 213 -7.81 20.33 -16.65
CA GLN A 213 -7.30 20.16 -18.02
C GLN A 213 -5.78 20.30 -18.00
N ILE A 214 -5.09 19.16 -17.88
CA ILE A 214 -3.62 19.11 -17.80
C ILE A 214 -3.01 18.78 -19.17
N VAL A 215 -3.77 18.08 -20.02
CA VAL A 215 -3.32 17.69 -21.38
C VAL A 215 -3.55 18.84 -22.37
N THR A 216 -2.46 19.30 -23.00
CA THR A 216 -2.47 20.43 -23.95
C THR A 216 -2.49 20.01 -25.42
N VAL A 217 -2.52 18.70 -25.69
CA VAL A 217 -2.51 18.13 -27.05
C VAL A 217 -3.87 18.29 -27.72
N ALA A 218 -3.88 18.58 -29.02
CA ALA A 218 -5.09 18.65 -29.82
C ALA A 218 -5.79 17.27 -29.91
N MET A 219 -6.71 17.03 -28.99
CA MET A 219 -7.55 15.84 -28.90
C MET A 219 -9.03 16.22 -29.00
N THR A 220 -9.90 15.24 -29.28
CA THR A 220 -11.34 15.47 -29.12
C THR A 220 -11.66 15.79 -27.66
N PRO A 221 -12.72 16.58 -27.37
CA PRO A 221 -13.04 16.96 -25.99
C PRO A 221 -13.23 15.77 -25.04
N ALA A 222 -13.84 14.68 -25.52
CA ALA A 222 -14.04 13.46 -24.74
C ALA A 222 -12.71 12.72 -24.45
N ALA A 223 -11.82 12.64 -25.43
CA ALA A 223 -10.49 12.05 -25.23
C ALA A 223 -9.64 12.86 -24.26
N ASN A 224 -9.71 14.19 -24.34
CA ASN A 224 -8.98 15.07 -23.42
C ASN A 224 -9.42 14.88 -21.96
N VAL A 225 -10.73 14.78 -21.71
CA VAL A 225 -11.24 14.52 -20.35
C VAL A 225 -10.78 13.16 -19.83
N SER A 226 -10.85 12.11 -20.67
CA SER A 226 -10.40 10.77 -20.29
C SER A 226 -8.90 10.74 -19.95
N GLU A 227 -8.07 11.34 -20.79
CA GLU A 227 -6.62 11.40 -20.58
C GLU A 227 -6.27 12.24 -19.35
N SER A 228 -6.92 13.40 -19.19
CA SER A 228 -6.72 14.27 -18.03
C SER A 228 -7.09 13.58 -16.72
N ARG A 229 -8.08 12.66 -16.69
CA ARG A 229 -8.40 11.86 -15.50
C ARG A 229 -7.26 10.92 -15.11
N ILE A 230 -6.54 10.37 -16.08
CA ILE A 230 -5.38 9.49 -15.87
C ILE A 230 -4.20 10.32 -15.35
N GLU A 231 -3.82 11.37 -16.09
CA GLU A 231 -2.70 12.26 -15.77
C GLU A 231 -2.85 12.95 -14.40
N THR A 232 -4.09 13.24 -13.99
CA THR A 232 -4.35 13.81 -12.66
C THR A 232 -4.01 12.83 -11.52
N ALA A 233 -4.10 11.52 -11.74
CA ALA A 233 -3.84 10.51 -10.73
C ALA A 233 -2.34 10.22 -10.55
N ASP A 234 -1.51 10.46 -11.57
CA ASP A 234 -0.09 10.11 -11.60
C ASP A 234 0.74 10.69 -10.44
N PRO A 235 0.61 11.98 -10.07
CA PRO A 235 1.32 12.55 -8.93
C PRO A 235 1.03 11.83 -7.60
N TYR A 236 -0.14 11.18 -7.48
CA TYR A 236 -0.56 10.49 -6.27
C TYR A 236 0.02 9.07 -6.16
N VAL A 237 0.65 8.54 -7.21
CA VAL A 237 1.42 7.29 -7.15
C VAL A 237 2.58 7.41 -6.16
N ALA A 238 3.19 8.60 -6.05
CA ALA A 238 4.23 8.86 -5.06
C ALA A 238 3.71 8.71 -3.62
N LEU A 239 2.43 9.05 -3.36
CA LEU A 239 1.81 8.82 -2.06
C LEU A 239 1.57 7.33 -1.80
N LEU A 240 1.14 6.58 -2.82
CA LEU A 240 1.04 5.13 -2.72
C LEU A 240 2.40 4.52 -2.34
N LEU A 241 3.49 4.96 -2.98
CA LEU A 241 4.84 4.53 -2.63
C LEU A 241 5.20 4.92 -1.18
N LEU A 242 4.93 6.16 -0.77
CA LEU A 242 5.18 6.63 0.60
C LEU A 242 4.46 5.76 1.64
N GLY A 243 3.18 5.46 1.41
CA GLY A 243 2.39 4.61 2.29
C GLY A 243 2.93 3.17 2.36
N ALA A 244 3.42 2.65 1.22
CA ALA A 244 4.04 1.33 1.13
C ALA A 244 5.37 1.29 1.90
N VAL A 245 6.20 2.34 1.80
CA VAL A 245 7.43 2.48 2.59
C VAL A 245 7.11 2.51 4.07
N CYS A 246 6.13 3.32 4.51
CA CYS A 246 5.68 3.29 5.90
C CYS A 246 5.21 1.89 6.34
N GLY A 247 4.47 1.20 5.46
CA GLY A 247 4.02 -0.17 5.68
C GLY A 247 5.17 -1.14 5.84
N ALA A 248 6.17 -1.09 4.96
CA ALA A 248 7.38 -1.91 5.04
C ALA A 248 8.16 -1.66 6.34
N VAL A 249 8.31 -0.38 6.75
CA VAL A 249 8.94 -0.03 8.02
C VAL A 249 8.15 -0.59 9.22
N LEU A 250 6.81 -0.57 9.17
CA LEU A 250 5.98 -1.24 10.18
C LEU A 250 6.29 -2.75 10.24
N VAL A 251 6.41 -3.43 9.10
CA VAL A 251 6.77 -4.85 9.06
C VAL A 251 8.13 -5.08 9.70
N ILE A 252 9.15 -4.31 9.33
CA ILE A 252 10.51 -4.43 9.88
C ILE A 252 10.51 -4.20 11.40
N THR A 253 9.76 -3.20 11.87
CA THR A 253 9.72 -2.79 13.28
C THR A 253 8.98 -3.81 14.15
N PHE A 254 7.89 -4.40 13.64
CA PHE A 254 6.94 -5.15 14.45
C PHE A 254 6.90 -6.66 14.18
N VAL A 255 7.65 -7.15 13.19
CA VAL A 255 7.86 -8.59 12.96
C VAL A 255 9.15 -9.04 13.66
N PRO A 256 9.07 -9.83 14.75
CA PRO A 256 10.25 -10.23 15.50
C PRO A 256 11.26 -10.99 14.65
N GLY A 257 12.54 -10.60 14.77
CA GLY A 257 13.65 -11.28 14.10
C GLY A 257 13.74 -11.03 12.59
N LEU A 258 12.86 -10.20 12.01
CA LEU A 258 12.95 -9.85 10.59
C LEU A 258 14.17 -8.98 10.30
N ALA A 259 14.41 -7.93 11.10
CA ALA A 259 15.61 -7.09 10.98
C ALA A 259 16.90 -7.92 11.00
N ARG A 260 17.04 -8.80 12.01
CA ARG A 260 18.19 -9.73 12.14
C ARG A 260 18.32 -10.76 11.02
N ARG A 261 17.24 -11.05 10.29
CA ARG A 261 17.28 -11.93 9.10
C ARG A 261 17.71 -11.15 7.87
N LEU A 262 17.28 -9.90 7.74
CA LEU A 262 17.70 -9.02 6.66
C LEU A 262 19.18 -8.69 6.78
N GLU A 263 19.66 -8.36 7.98
CA GLU A 263 21.09 -8.14 8.25
C GLU A 263 21.94 -9.33 7.75
N ARG A 264 21.57 -10.56 8.10
CA ARG A 264 22.26 -11.78 7.63
C ARG A 264 22.22 -12.01 6.12
N LEU A 265 21.23 -11.47 5.41
CA LEU A 265 21.13 -11.58 3.95
C LEU A 265 22.02 -10.55 3.24
N PHE A 266 22.29 -9.42 3.90
CA PHE A 266 23.13 -8.34 3.37
C PHE A 266 24.58 -8.40 3.89
N GLU A 267 24.87 -9.22 4.90
CA GLU A 267 26.23 -9.62 5.24
C GLU A 267 26.83 -10.40 4.06
N VAL A 268 27.59 -9.71 3.20
CA VAL A 268 28.46 -10.35 2.22
C VAL A 268 29.47 -11.19 3.01
N PRO A 269 29.54 -12.51 2.80
CA PRO A 269 30.49 -13.35 3.51
C PRO A 269 31.90 -12.81 3.27
N ALA A 270 32.58 -12.36 4.32
CA ALA A 270 33.97 -11.89 4.24
C ALA A 270 34.92 -12.96 3.66
N SER A 271 34.48 -14.23 3.63
CA SER A 271 35.17 -15.34 2.97
C SER A 271 35.15 -15.31 1.44
N GLN A 272 34.42 -14.39 0.80
CA GLN A 272 34.47 -14.15 -0.65
C GLN A 272 35.20 -12.86 -1.04
N ALA A 273 35.92 -12.22 -0.11
CA ALA A 273 36.89 -11.21 -0.50
C ALA A 273 37.99 -11.90 -1.35
N PRO A 274 38.17 -11.53 -2.63
CA PRO A 274 39.13 -12.20 -3.49
C PRO A 274 40.53 -12.05 -2.90
N ALA A 275 41.16 -13.18 -2.58
CA ALA A 275 42.54 -13.25 -2.07
C ALA A 275 43.58 -12.63 -3.03
N SER A 276 43.18 -12.28 -4.26
CA SER A 276 44.03 -11.64 -5.26
C SER A 276 44.35 -10.15 -4.99
N ALA A 277 43.76 -9.51 -3.97
CA ALA A 277 44.07 -8.12 -3.64
C ALA A 277 45.31 -7.93 -2.74
N LEU A 278 45.98 -9.01 -2.30
CA LEU A 278 47.10 -8.96 -1.36
C LEU A 278 48.48 -9.32 -1.95
N GLU A 279 48.59 -9.69 -3.23
CA GLU A 279 49.88 -10.10 -3.82
C GLU A 279 50.60 -9.03 -4.66
N VAL A 280 50.03 -7.84 -4.87
CA VAL A 280 50.65 -6.82 -5.74
C VAL A 280 51.11 -5.61 -4.92
N HIS A 281 52.09 -5.75 -4.01
CA HIS A 281 52.94 -4.62 -3.56
C HIS A 281 54.16 -5.01 -2.70
N THR A 282 54.87 -6.10 -3.03
CA THR A 282 56.20 -6.37 -2.45
C THR A 282 57.23 -6.72 -3.52
N SER A 283 57.47 -5.81 -4.47
CA SER A 283 58.70 -5.82 -5.28
C SER A 283 58.93 -4.45 -5.91
N ALA A 284 59.54 -3.55 -5.14
CA ALA A 284 60.40 -2.46 -5.62
C ALA A 284 60.87 -1.63 -4.41
N ARG A 285 61.98 -2.05 -3.80
CA ARG A 285 62.90 -1.09 -3.19
C ARG A 285 64.24 -1.21 -3.93
N PRO A 286 64.89 -0.07 -4.23
CA PRO A 286 66.17 -0.01 -4.94
C PRO A 286 67.32 -0.60 -4.11
#